data_AF-A0A3S5H726-F1
#
_entry.id   AF-A0A3S5H726-F1
#
_cell.length_a   1.000
_cell.length_b   1.000
_cell.length_c   1.000
_cell.angle_alpha   90.00
_cell.angle_beta   90.00
_cell.angle_gamma   90.00
#
_symmetry.space_group_name_H-M   'P 1'
#
loop_
_entity.id
_entity.type
_entity.pdbx_description
1 polymer ?
#
loop_
_entity_poly.entity_id
_entity_poly.type
_entity_poly.pdbx_seq_one_letter_code
_entity_poly.pdbx_strand_id
1 'polypeptide(L)'
;MSNRFFQKFYLRCGDCSAIQRSAQGYKPIVNPILFKSDDHCRNCHDEQRRAAGYSGMLVTCRCDRCQRVHSNWKVLDAQQFLDAKMRMTPEERTQRLWASKS
;
A
#
# COMPACT_ATOMS: atom_id res chain seq x y z
N MET A 1 -6.32 9.71 11.00
CA MET A 1 -5.61 8.44 10.82
C MET A 1 -4.13 8.63 11.16
N SER A 2 -3.72 8.14 12.33
CA SER A 2 -2.33 8.06 12.76
C SER A 2 -1.62 6.83 12.15
N ASN A 3 -0.30 6.88 12.10
CA ASN A 3 0.52 5.72 11.77
C ASN A 3 1.87 5.87 12.44
N ARG A 4 2.22 4.99 13.38
CA ARG A 4 3.45 5.13 14.15
C ARG A 4 4.69 4.66 13.40
N PHE A 5 4.55 3.66 12.53
CA PHE A 5 5.68 2.97 11.91
C PHE A 5 5.65 3.10 10.39
N PHE A 6 6.84 3.16 9.80
CA PHE A 6 6.99 3.12 8.35
C PHE A 6 6.69 1.70 7.85
N GLN A 7 5.87 1.59 6.80
CA GLN A 7 5.58 0.32 6.15
C GLN A 7 5.55 0.46 4.63
N LYS A 8 6.00 -0.59 3.95
CA LYS A 8 6.05 -0.69 2.50
C LYS A 8 5.09 -1.76 2.02
N PHE A 9 4.37 -1.47 0.94
CA PHE A 9 3.40 -2.35 0.33
C PHE A 9 3.66 -2.51 -1.16
N TYR A 10 3.32 -3.68 -1.68
CA TYR A 10 3.29 -3.94 -3.12
C TYR A 10 1.84 -3.95 -3.58
N LEU A 11 1.49 -3.07 -4.51
CA LEU A 11 0.13 -2.91 -5.00
C LEU A 11 0.09 -3.29 -6.47
N ARG A 12 -0.76 -4.25 -6.82
CA ARG A 12 -1.07 -4.59 -8.21
C ARG A 12 -2.32 -3.86 -8.66
N CYS A 13 -2.21 -3.09 -9.73
CA CYS A 13 -3.35 -2.46 -10.38
C CYS A 13 -4.23 -3.55 -11.01
N GLY A 14 -5.52 -3.56 -10.71
CA GLY A 14 -6.46 -4.50 -11.29
C GLY A 14 -6.76 -4.24 -12.77
N ASP A 15 -6.57 -3.01 -13.26
CA ASP A 15 -6.91 -2.64 -14.64
C ASP A 15 -5.79 -2.96 -15.63
N CYS A 16 -4.52 -2.65 -15.29
CA CYS A 16 -3.37 -2.89 -16.18
C CYS A 16 -2.40 -3.97 -15.69
N SER A 17 -2.66 -4.59 -14.54
CA SER A 17 -1.78 -5.60 -13.91
C SER A 17 -0.37 -5.10 -13.54
N ALA A 18 -0.08 -3.80 -13.67
CA ALA A 18 1.20 -3.23 -13.22
C ALA A 18 1.32 -3.31 -11.69
N ILE A 19 2.54 -3.55 -11.21
CA ILE A 19 2.84 -3.59 -9.78
C ILE A 19 3.67 -2.36 -9.41
N GLN A 20 3.15 -1.57 -8.49
CA GLN A 20 3.83 -0.41 -7.94
C GLN A 20 4.10 -0.58 -6.44
N ARG A 21 5.09 0.14 -5.95
CA ARG A 21 5.43 0.20 -4.53
C ARG A 21 4.72 1.38 -3.90
N SER A 22 4.01 1.15 -2.81
CA SER A 22 3.44 2.19 -1.97
C SER A 22 4.13 2.20 -0.61
N ALA A 23 4.23 3.36 -0.01
CA ALA A 23 4.83 3.54 1.30
C ALA A 23 3.90 4.36 2.18
N GLN A 24 3.73 3.90 3.41
CA GLN A 24 3.03 4.64 4.44
C GLN A 24 4.06 5.19 5.44
N GLY A 25 4.15 6.51 5.51
CA GLY A 25 5.03 7.20 6.46
C GLY A 25 4.41 7.39 7.84
N TYR A 26 5.19 8.03 8.72
CA TYR A 26 4.74 8.42 10.05
C TYR A 26 3.65 9.50 9.99
N LYS A 27 2.59 9.33 10.77
CA LYS A 27 1.59 10.36 11.06
C LYS A 27 1.34 10.39 12.56
N PRO A 28 1.43 11.56 13.21
CA PRO A 28 1.30 11.66 14.65
C PRO A 28 -0.07 11.17 15.14
N ILE A 29 -0.11 10.71 16.38
CA ILE A 29 -1.35 10.40 17.09
C ILE A 29 -2.19 11.68 17.28
N VAL A 30 -3.51 11.51 17.40
CA VAL A 30 -4.42 12.60 17.80
C VAL A 30 -3.95 13.17 19.15
N ASN A 31 -4.12 14.48 19.33
CA ASN A 31 -3.65 15.20 20.51
C ASN A 31 -4.10 14.51 21.82
N PRO A 32 -3.17 13.94 22.62
CA PRO A 32 -3.53 13.24 23.83
C PRO A 32 -3.97 14.18 24.97
N ILE A 33 -3.61 15.47 24.90
CA ILE A 33 -4.00 16.48 25.90
C ILE A 33 -5.50 16.78 25.79
N LEU A 34 -6.00 16.96 24.56
CA LEU A 34 -7.44 17.11 24.29
C LEU A 34 -8.04 15.73 24.00
N PHE A 35 -8.15 14.93 25.06
CA PHE A 35 -8.44 13.52 24.96
C PHE A 35 -9.81 13.21 24.34
N LYS A 36 -9.81 12.32 23.36
CA LYS A 36 -11.01 11.77 22.71
C LYS A 36 -10.89 10.25 22.60
N SER A 37 -11.43 9.52 23.57
CA SER A 37 -11.29 8.05 23.65
C SER A 37 -11.67 7.35 22.34
N ASP A 38 -12.81 7.71 21.75
CA ASP A 38 -13.32 7.15 20.50
C ASP A 38 -12.31 7.27 19.35
N ASP A 39 -11.70 8.45 19.18
CA ASP A 39 -10.67 8.67 18.16
C ASP A 39 -9.41 7.83 18.43
N HIS A 40 -8.97 7.74 19.68
CA HIS A 40 -7.77 6.97 20.03
C HIS A 40 -7.98 5.47 19.79
N CYS A 41 -9.10 4.91 20.25
CA CYS A 41 -9.43 3.49 20.10
C CYS A 41 -9.62 3.11 18.62
N ARG A 42 -10.40 3.89 17.87
CA ARG A 42 -10.61 3.65 16.43
C ARG A 42 -9.30 3.72 15.64
N ASN A 43 -8.46 4.72 15.92
CA ASN A 43 -7.16 4.84 15.24
C ASN A 43 -6.25 3.63 15.55
N CYS A 44 -6.27 3.10 16.78
CA CYS A 44 -5.51 1.91 17.16
C CYS A 44 -5.93 0.67 16.33
N HIS A 45 -7.24 0.41 16.24
CA HIS A 45 -7.76 -0.70 15.42
C HIS A 45 -7.46 -0.51 13.93
N ASP A 46 -7.60 0.71 13.41
CA ASP A 46 -7.25 1.02 12.02
C ASP A 46 -5.76 0.86 11.75
N GLU A 47 -4.91 1.19 12.72
CA GLU A 47 -3.46 1.00 12.61
C GLU A 47 -3.09 -0.48 12.53
N GLN A 48 -3.71 -1.33 13.35
CA GLN A 48 -3.54 -2.79 13.26
C GLN A 48 -4.00 -3.34 11.91
N ARG A 49 -5.13 -2.86 11.38
CA ARG A 49 -5.64 -3.26 10.04
C ARG A 49 -4.70 -2.86 8.92
N ARG A 50 -4.10 -1.67 8.98
CA ARG A 50 -3.08 -1.22 8.02
C ARG A 50 -1.82 -2.06 8.12
N ALA A 51 -1.34 -2.32 9.34
CA ALA A 51 -0.18 -3.17 9.60
C ALA A 51 -0.36 -4.57 8.99
N ALA A 52 -1.57 -5.12 9.06
CA ALA A 52 -1.98 -6.38 8.45
C ALA A 52 -2.34 -6.26 6.96
N GLY A 53 -1.62 -5.45 6.18
CA GLY A 53 -1.76 -5.41 4.72
C GLY A 53 -3.05 -4.75 4.22
N TYR A 54 -3.56 -3.73 4.92
CA TYR A 54 -4.86 -3.09 4.63
C TYR A 54 -6.06 -4.04 4.72
N SER A 55 -6.04 -4.99 5.65
CA SER A 55 -7.16 -5.92 5.85
C SER A 55 -8.47 -5.17 6.13
N GLY A 56 -9.50 -5.46 5.33
CA GLY A 56 -10.80 -4.78 5.43
C GLY A 56 -10.77 -3.29 5.08
N MET A 57 -9.75 -2.81 4.36
CA MET A 57 -9.65 -1.43 3.89
C MET A 57 -9.57 -1.38 2.37
N LEU A 58 -10.31 -0.43 1.78
CA LEU A 58 -10.23 -0.15 0.35
C LEU A 58 -9.03 0.76 0.07
N VAL A 59 -8.07 0.26 -0.71
CA VAL A 59 -6.88 1.02 -1.10
C VAL A 59 -7.19 1.87 -2.32
N THR A 60 -7.09 3.19 -2.19
CA THR A 60 -7.24 4.15 -3.30
C THR A 60 -5.90 4.80 -3.59
N CYS A 61 -5.37 4.61 -4.79
CA CYS A 61 -4.07 5.14 -5.22
C CYS A 61 -4.13 5.52 -6.70
N ARG A 62 -3.24 6.44 -7.12
CA ARG A 62 -2.96 6.70 -8.54
C ARG A 62 -2.09 5.57 -9.08
N CYS A 63 -2.44 5.03 -10.25
CA CYS A 63 -1.57 4.11 -10.96
C CYS A 63 -0.59 4.89 -11.85
N ASP A 64 0.71 4.63 -11.73
CA ASP A 64 1.73 5.30 -12.55
C ASP A 64 1.70 4.90 -14.03
N ARG A 65 1.11 3.74 -14.37
CA ARG A 65 0.98 3.29 -15.77
C ARG A 65 -0.31 3.79 -16.42
N CYS A 66 -1.45 3.63 -15.74
CA CYS A 66 -2.74 4.11 -16.24
C CYS A 66 -2.94 5.62 -16.07
N GLN A 67 -2.16 6.27 -15.19
CA GLN A 67 -2.27 7.68 -14.85
C GLN A 67 -3.63 8.09 -14.27
N ARG A 68 -4.39 7.13 -13.71
CA ARG A 68 -5.71 7.34 -13.11
C ARG A 68 -5.71 7.00 -11.62
N VAL A 69 -6.56 7.67 -10.85
CA VAL A 69 -6.87 7.33 -9.46
C VAL A 69 -8.04 6.36 -9.45
N HIS A 70 -7.86 5.20 -8.84
CA HIS A 70 -8.91 4.20 -8.69
C HIS A 70 -8.67 3.39 -7.42
N SER A 71 -9.67 2.59 -7.03
CA SER A 71 -9.61 1.69 -5.87
C SER A 71 -9.45 0.22 -6.24
N ASN A 72 -9.31 -0.08 -7.53
CA ASN A 72 -9.07 -1.43 -8.04
C ASN A 72 -7.60 -1.87 -7.81
N TRP A 73 -7.23 -2.06 -6.55
CA TRP A 73 -5.88 -2.43 -6.12
C TRP A 73 -5.89 -3.75 -5.35
N LYS A 74 -4.99 -4.65 -5.72
CA LYS A 74 -4.69 -5.84 -4.94
C LYS A 74 -3.39 -5.63 -4.18
N VAL A 75 -3.46 -5.66 -2.85
CA VAL A 75 -2.26 -5.70 -2.00
C VAL A 75 -1.63 -7.07 -2.12
N LEU A 76 -0.34 -7.11 -2.42
CA LEU A 76 0.47 -8.32 -2.45
C LEU A 76 1.35 -8.34 -1.21
N ASP A 77 1.46 -9.52 -0.60
CA ASP A 77 2.53 -9.77 0.36
C ASP A 77 3.89 -9.85 -0.37
N ALA A 78 4.98 -9.90 0.41
CA ALA A 78 6.33 -9.93 -0.15
C ALA A 78 6.59 -11.19 -0.98
N GLN A 79 6.05 -12.35 -0.58
CA GLN A 79 6.28 -13.61 -1.27
C GLN A 79 5.52 -13.67 -2.59
N GLN A 80 4.24 -13.29 -2.60
CA GLN A 80 3.42 -13.13 -3.80
C GLN A 80 4.04 -12.16 -4.80
N PHE A 81 4.68 -11.09 -4.31
CA PHE A 81 5.45 -10.19 -5.17
C PHE A 81 6.67 -10.89 -5.78
N LEU A 82 7.48 -11.61 -4.98
CA LEU A 82 8.63 -12.35 -5.46
C LEU A 82 8.22 -13.41 -6.49
N ASP A 83 7.21 -14.20 -6.20
CA ASP A 83 6.70 -15.24 -7.10
C ASP A 83 6.22 -14.63 -8.43
N ALA A 84 5.51 -13.50 -8.38
CA ALA A 84 5.08 -12.79 -9.58
C ALA A 84 6.26 -12.23 -10.37
N LYS A 85 7.23 -11.60 -9.71
CA LYS A 85 8.41 -11.01 -10.35
C LYS A 85 9.29 -12.07 -11.01
N MET A 86 9.51 -13.20 -10.34
CA MET A 86 10.39 -14.26 -10.83
C MET A 86 9.84 -14.96 -12.07
N ARG A 87 8.52 -15.02 -12.23
CA ARG A 87 7.85 -15.56 -13.43
C ARG A 87 7.86 -14.64 -14.64
N MET A 88 8.10 -13.34 -14.46
CA MET A 88 8.08 -12.35 -15.55
C MET A 88 9.37 -12.35 -16.36
N THR A 89 9.25 -12.16 -17.68
CA THR A 89 10.41 -11.90 -18.56
C THR A 89 11.01 -10.50 -18.30
N PRO A 90 12.25 -10.23 -18.73
CA PRO A 90 12.85 -8.90 -18.59
C PRO A 90 12.03 -7.76 -19.23
N GLU A 91 11.39 -8.02 -20.37
CA GLU A 91 10.53 -7.06 -21.08
C GLU A 91 9.26 -6.76 -20.27
N GLU A 92 8.61 -7.82 -19.76
CA GLU A 92 7.44 -7.67 -18.89
C GLU A 92 7.77 -6.92 -17.60
N ARG A 93 8.95 -7.15 -17.02
CA ARG A 93 9.42 -6.41 -15.84
C ARG A 93 9.54 -4.92 -16.14
N THR A 94 10.08 -4.56 -17.30
CA THR A 94 10.21 -3.16 -17.73
C THR A 94 8.85 -2.48 -17.93
N GLN A 95 7.86 -3.23 -18.43
CA GLN A 95 6.51 -2.72 -18.66
C GLN A 95 5.66 -2.63 -17.38
N ARG A 96 5.72 -3.65 -16.52
CA ARG A 96 4.79 -3.84 -15.39
C ARG A 96 5.35 -3.41 -14.04
N LEU A 97 6.67 -3.36 -13.86
CA LEU A 97 7.29 -2.93 -12.61
C LEU A 97 7.75 -1.48 -12.71
N TRP A 98 8.17 -0.92 -11.57
CA TRP A 98 8.86 0.36 -11.54
C TRP A 98 10.24 0.24 -12.19
N ALA A 99 10.75 1.35 -12.73
CA ALA A 99 12.09 1.40 -13.29
C ALA A 99 13.12 0.96 -12.24
N SER A 100 13.95 -0.03 -12.58
CA SER A 100 15.16 -0.29 -11.82
C SER A 100 16.05 0.94 -11.98
N LYS A 101 16.43 1.58 -10.86
CA LYS A 101 17.56 2.49 -10.91
C LYS A 101 18.77 1.62 -11.25
N SER A 102 19.36 1.90 -12.41
CA SER A 102 20.73 1.50 -12.76
C SER A 102 21.69 1.93 -11.66
#